data_AF-A0A964IP98-F1
#
_entry.id   AF-A0A964IP98-F1
#
_cell.length_a   1.000
_cell.length_b   1.000
_cell.length_c   1.000
_cell.angle_alpha   90.00
_cell.angle_beta   90.00
_cell.angle_gamma   90.00
#
_symmetry.space_group_name_H-M   'P 1'
#
loop_
_entity.id
_entity.type
_entity.pdbx_description
1 polymer ?
#
loop_
_entity_poly.entity_id
_entity_poly.type
_entity_poly.pdbx_seq_one_letter_code
_entity_poly.pdbx_strand_id
1 'polypeptide(L)'
;MIGVSLCSAVAVGRQATDATALSGPFWAHLQAERFQTVSSIRGLPLGVRDGLQASFGSQALDLAEPGAEFRMTDVVVNPNLPTRRLVAAGCSTDHCLVYFERGGIAHTWHVALFHWTPAGTRFEWSATAPGGIATIDDVRKAILSGAIKGRQP
;
A
#
# COMPACT_ATOMS: atom_id res chain seq x y z
N MET A 1 -18.61 20.74 61.27
CA MET A 1 -19.15 20.38 59.94
C MET A 1 -18.59 21.40 58.95
N ILE A 2 -17.39 21.22 58.39
CA ILE A 2 -17.02 20.43 57.19
C ILE A 2 -18.00 20.62 56.02
N GLY A 3 -17.49 21.20 54.94
CA GLY A 3 -18.14 21.30 53.63
C GLY A 3 -17.19 21.87 52.58
N VAL A 4 -16.04 21.22 52.37
CA VAL A 4 -15.12 21.50 51.26
C VAL A 4 -15.78 20.95 49.98
N SER A 5 -16.11 21.82 49.02
CA SER A 5 -16.45 21.40 47.66
C SER A 5 -15.22 21.54 46.77
N LEU A 6 -14.63 20.39 46.41
CA LEU A 6 -13.60 20.31 45.38
C LEU A 6 -14.27 20.45 44.00
N CYS A 7 -13.86 21.44 43.22
CA CYS A 7 -14.14 21.47 41.78
C CYS A 7 -13.33 20.38 41.08
N SER A 8 -14.01 19.36 40.56
CA SER A 8 -13.38 18.34 39.71
C SER A 8 -12.94 18.97 38.39
N ALA A 9 -11.63 19.12 38.19
CA ALA A 9 -11.05 19.42 36.89
C ALA A 9 -11.22 18.20 35.99
N VAL A 10 -12.00 18.34 34.91
CA VAL A 10 -12.09 17.32 33.87
C VAL A 10 -10.78 17.35 33.08
N ALA A 11 -9.90 16.39 33.35
CA ALA A 11 -8.78 16.11 32.47
C ALA A 11 -9.35 15.56 31.16
N VAL A 12 -9.46 16.41 30.14
CA VAL A 12 -9.59 15.96 28.75
C VAL A 12 -8.27 15.25 28.42
N GLY A 13 -8.22 13.96 28.69
CA GLY A 13 -7.22 13.09 28.14
C GLY A 13 -7.33 13.21 26.63
N ARG A 14 -6.38 13.90 26.00
CA ARG A 14 -6.07 13.69 24.59
C ARG A 14 -5.68 12.22 24.50
N GLN A 15 -6.64 11.36 24.15
CA GLN A 15 -6.31 10.04 23.65
C GLN A 15 -5.43 10.30 22.44
N ALA A 16 -4.12 10.05 22.63
CA ALA A 16 -3.26 9.76 21.52
C ALA A 16 -4.00 8.69 20.72
N THR A 17 -4.34 9.04 19.49
CA THR A 17 -4.98 8.13 18.54
C THR A 17 -3.89 7.14 18.14
N ASP A 18 -3.55 6.27 19.08
CA ASP A 18 -2.72 5.11 18.88
C ASP A 18 -3.35 4.37 17.72
N ALA A 19 -2.64 4.31 16.59
CA ALA A 19 -2.32 3.13 15.79
C ALA A 19 -3.29 1.91 15.84
N THR A 20 -4.58 2.16 16.03
CA THR A 20 -5.68 1.23 16.15
C THR A 20 -6.43 1.36 14.84
N ALA A 21 -6.54 0.38 13.99
CA ALA A 21 -5.86 -0.89 13.88
C ALA A 21 -6.06 -1.22 12.41
N LEU A 22 -5.00 -1.57 11.69
CA LEU A 22 -5.15 -2.48 10.56
C LEU A 22 -6.06 -3.61 11.05
N SER A 23 -7.28 -3.71 10.49
CA SER A 23 -8.32 -4.56 11.08
C SER A 23 -7.77 -5.98 11.29
N GLY A 24 -8.12 -6.66 12.39
CA GLY A 24 -7.71 -8.05 12.61
C GLY A 24 -7.80 -8.96 11.36
N PRO A 25 -8.86 -8.83 10.53
CA PRO A 25 -8.95 -9.48 9.22
C PRO A 25 -7.79 -9.18 8.25
N PHE A 26 -7.36 -7.92 8.11
CA PHE A 26 -6.24 -7.54 7.23
C PHE A 26 -4.97 -8.32 7.56
N TRP A 27 -4.58 -8.33 8.83
CA TRP A 27 -3.38 -9.05 9.25
C TRP A 27 -3.57 -10.55 9.15
N ALA A 28 -4.78 -11.05 9.39
CA ALA A 28 -5.11 -12.45 9.20
C ALA A 28 -4.95 -12.89 7.74
N HIS A 29 -5.40 -12.11 6.76
CA HIS A 29 -5.22 -12.42 5.33
C HIS A 29 -3.75 -12.37 4.93
N LEU A 30 -3.01 -11.32 5.31
CA LEU A 30 -1.57 -11.28 5.07
C LEU A 30 -0.82 -12.44 5.74
N GLN A 31 -1.24 -12.91 6.91
CA GLN A 31 -0.60 -14.05 7.60
C GLN A 31 -1.00 -15.41 7.02
N ALA A 32 -2.27 -15.61 6.68
CA ALA A 32 -2.80 -16.90 6.28
C ALA A 32 -2.61 -17.21 4.80
N GLU A 33 -2.59 -16.18 3.94
CA GLU A 33 -2.67 -16.40 2.50
C GLU A 33 -1.31 -16.49 1.83
N ARG A 34 -1.23 -17.38 0.84
CA ARG A 34 -0.12 -17.45 -0.10
C ARG A 34 -0.48 -16.69 -1.36
N PHE A 35 0.10 -15.52 -1.54
CA PHE A 35 -0.02 -14.75 -2.77
C PHE A 35 0.68 -15.50 -3.91
N GLN A 36 -0.09 -15.83 -4.95
CA GLN A 36 0.45 -16.34 -6.21
C GLN A 36 1.14 -15.20 -6.94
N THR A 37 2.38 -15.40 -7.37
CA THR A 37 3.17 -14.37 -8.05
C THR A 37 2.50 -13.94 -9.35
N VAL A 38 2.39 -12.63 -9.53
CA VAL A 38 1.96 -12.00 -10.77
C VAL A 38 3.16 -11.34 -11.42
N SER A 39 3.52 -11.80 -12.63
CA SER A 39 4.76 -11.40 -13.33
C SER A 39 4.60 -10.21 -14.27
N SER A 40 3.38 -9.71 -14.48
CA SER A 40 3.10 -8.56 -15.36
C SER A 40 1.86 -7.80 -14.93
N ILE A 41 1.75 -6.56 -15.36
CA ILE A 41 0.55 -5.72 -15.15
C ILE A 41 -0.69 -6.38 -15.77
N ARG A 42 -0.52 -7.04 -16.92
CA ARG A 42 -1.62 -7.76 -17.57
C ARG A 42 -2.15 -8.94 -16.75
N GLY A 43 -1.30 -9.55 -15.93
CA GLY A 43 -1.67 -10.62 -15.01
C GLY A 43 -2.43 -10.13 -13.76
N LEU A 44 -2.45 -8.83 -13.47
CA LEU A 44 -3.24 -8.29 -12.37
C LEU A 44 -4.75 -8.36 -12.71
N PRO A 45 -5.62 -8.68 -11.72
CA PRO A 45 -7.05 -8.57 -11.91
C PRO A 45 -7.44 -7.17 -12.40
N LEU A 46 -8.45 -7.08 -13.26
CA LEU A 46 -8.85 -5.81 -13.88
C LEU A 46 -9.17 -4.75 -12.81
N GLY A 47 -9.95 -5.11 -11.78
CA GLY A 47 -10.30 -4.17 -10.72
C GLY A 47 -9.11 -3.69 -9.88
N VAL A 48 -8.02 -4.47 -9.82
CA VAL A 48 -6.77 -4.04 -9.16
C VAL A 48 -6.03 -3.02 -10.02
N ARG A 49 -6.02 -3.19 -11.35
CA ARG A 49 -5.48 -2.17 -12.27
C ARG A 49 -6.25 -0.86 -12.18
N ASP A 50 -7.59 -0.95 -12.11
CA ASP A 50 -8.45 0.22 -11.96
C ASP A 50 -8.23 0.90 -10.60
N GLY A 51 -8.09 0.10 -9.53
CA GLY A 51 -7.77 0.58 -8.19
C GLY A 51 -6.42 1.30 -8.12
N LEU A 52 -5.38 0.74 -8.77
CA LEU A 52 -4.07 1.38 -8.90
C LEU A 52 -4.19 2.72 -9.65
N GLN A 53 -4.84 2.73 -10.81
CA GLN A 53 -5.06 3.95 -11.59
C GLN A 53 -5.76 5.03 -10.76
N ALA A 54 -6.83 4.67 -10.05
CA ALA A 54 -7.55 5.58 -9.16
C ALA A 54 -6.64 6.12 -8.04
N SER A 55 -5.88 5.25 -7.38
CA SER A 55 -4.93 5.65 -6.32
C SER A 55 -3.81 6.56 -6.82
N PHE A 56 -3.44 6.45 -8.10
CA PHE A 56 -2.40 7.28 -8.71
C PHE A 56 -2.93 8.64 -9.17
N GLY A 57 -4.26 8.83 -9.20
CA GLY A 57 -4.91 10.04 -9.70
C GLY A 57 -4.62 10.32 -11.18
N SER A 58 -4.37 9.28 -11.97
CA SER A 58 -3.94 9.38 -13.37
C SER A 58 -5.06 8.96 -14.34
N GLN A 59 -5.10 9.56 -15.53
CA GLN A 59 -6.11 9.24 -16.56
C GLN A 59 -5.96 7.83 -17.14
N ALA A 60 -4.74 7.31 -17.13
CA ALA A 60 -4.40 5.94 -17.49
C ALA A 60 -3.56 5.32 -16.36
N LEU A 61 -3.42 4.00 -16.37
CA LEU A 61 -2.54 3.30 -15.44
C LEU A 61 -1.07 3.67 -15.70
N ASP A 62 -0.59 4.65 -14.93
CA ASP A 62 0.81 5.11 -14.92
C ASP A 62 1.70 4.09 -14.19
N LEU A 63 1.96 2.95 -14.82
CA LEU A 63 2.79 1.87 -14.29
C LEU A 63 3.49 1.13 -15.43
N ALA A 64 4.82 1.05 -15.37
CA ALA A 64 5.63 0.25 -16.28
C ALA A 64 5.71 -1.21 -15.83
N GLU A 65 5.88 -2.13 -16.79
CA GLU A 65 6.11 -3.56 -16.51
C GLU A 65 7.39 -3.80 -15.69
N PRO A 66 7.50 -4.92 -14.96
CA PRO A 66 8.71 -5.26 -14.24
C PRO A 66 9.96 -5.23 -15.13
N GLY A 67 10.96 -4.47 -14.70
CA GLY A 67 12.23 -4.29 -15.43
C GLY A 67 12.17 -3.38 -16.65
N ALA A 68 10.99 -2.92 -17.10
CA ALA A 68 10.88 -1.98 -18.21
C ALA A 68 11.44 -0.59 -17.86
N GLU A 69 11.69 0.23 -18.88
CA GLU A 69 12.08 1.62 -18.67
C GLU A 69 10.93 2.44 -18.07
N PHE A 70 11.27 3.34 -17.17
CA PHE A 70 10.34 4.28 -16.56
C PHE A 70 11.11 5.55 -16.15
N ARG A 71 10.39 6.61 -15.80
CA ARG A 71 10.98 7.86 -15.34
C ARG A 71 11.37 7.75 -13.88
N MET A 72 12.64 7.42 -13.64
CA MET A 72 13.20 7.30 -12.29
C MET A 72 13.42 8.65 -11.60
N THR A 73 13.78 9.69 -12.36
CA THR A 73 14.08 11.03 -11.83
C THR A 73 12.98 12.04 -12.16
N ASP A 74 13.04 13.20 -11.52
CA ASP A 74 12.24 14.37 -11.86
C ASP A 74 12.60 14.99 -13.22
N VAL A 75 13.85 14.82 -13.67
CA VAL A 75 14.29 15.20 -15.02
C VAL A 75 13.52 14.43 -16.09
N VAL A 76 12.87 15.14 -17.01
CA VAL A 76 12.04 14.55 -18.08
C VAL A 76 12.84 14.39 -19.36
N VAL A 77 13.34 13.18 -19.62
CA VAL A 77 14.02 12.84 -20.88
C VAL A 77 13.03 12.32 -21.93
N ASN A 78 12.14 11.40 -21.53
CA ASN A 78 11.06 10.89 -22.37
C ASN A 78 9.72 11.04 -21.63
N PRO A 79 8.83 11.94 -22.08
CA PRO A 79 7.56 12.19 -21.40
C PRO A 79 6.55 11.05 -21.55
N ASN A 80 6.78 10.11 -22.49
CA ASN A 80 5.88 8.98 -22.75
C ASN A 80 6.11 7.79 -21.80
N LEU A 81 7.19 7.82 -21.02
CA LEU A 81 7.49 6.76 -20.04
C LEU A 81 6.67 6.97 -18.76
N PRO A 82 6.15 5.89 -18.16
CA PRO A 82 5.48 5.96 -16.86
C PRO A 82 6.39 6.51 -15.76
N THR A 83 5.81 7.10 -14.70
CA THR A 83 6.58 7.57 -13.53
C THR A 83 6.73 6.51 -12.43
N ARG A 84 6.05 5.38 -12.59
CA ARG A 84 6.09 4.24 -11.67
C ARG A 84 6.42 2.96 -12.43
N ARG A 85 7.01 1.99 -11.74
CA ARG A 85 7.27 0.66 -12.28
C ARG A 85 6.86 -0.41 -11.30
N LEU A 86 6.16 -1.43 -11.79
CA LEU A 86 5.86 -2.63 -11.01
C LEU A 86 7.16 -3.34 -10.67
N VAL A 87 7.38 -3.67 -9.40
CA VAL A 87 8.56 -4.45 -8.98
C VAL A 87 8.16 -5.90 -8.70
N ALA A 88 7.14 -6.09 -7.87
CA ALA A 88 6.58 -7.40 -7.58
C ALA A 88 5.08 -7.28 -7.29
N ALA A 89 4.32 -8.30 -7.66
CA ALA A 89 2.93 -8.42 -7.24
C ALA A 89 2.60 -9.87 -6.93
N GLY A 90 1.57 -10.04 -6.11
CA GLY A 90 0.99 -11.34 -5.87
C GLY A 90 -0.45 -11.21 -5.44
N CYS A 91 -1.25 -12.18 -5.88
CA CYS A 91 -2.68 -12.22 -5.63
C CYS A 91 -3.08 -13.56 -5.01
N SER A 92 -3.97 -13.49 -4.02
CA SER A 92 -4.73 -14.61 -3.50
C SER A 92 -6.12 -14.64 -4.15
N THR A 93 -7.05 -15.38 -3.54
CA THR A 93 -8.44 -15.50 -4.01
C THR A 93 -9.16 -14.16 -4.08
N ASP A 94 -8.91 -13.27 -3.12
CA ASP A 94 -9.64 -12.01 -2.95
C ASP A 94 -8.74 -10.82 -2.56
N HIS A 95 -7.44 -11.02 -2.39
CA HIS A 95 -6.50 -9.94 -2.11
C HIS A 95 -5.37 -9.89 -3.14
N CYS A 96 -4.90 -8.68 -3.45
CA CYS A 96 -3.71 -8.46 -4.26
C CYS A 96 -2.79 -7.47 -3.59
N LEU A 97 -1.56 -7.91 -3.33
CA LEU A 97 -0.47 -7.10 -2.84
C LEU A 97 0.39 -6.66 -4.03
N VAL A 98 0.58 -5.35 -4.17
CA VAL A 98 1.31 -4.75 -5.28
C VAL A 98 2.44 -3.90 -4.73
N TYR A 99 3.67 -4.22 -5.09
CA TYR A 99 4.88 -3.49 -4.73
C TYR A 99 5.48 -2.84 -5.98
N PHE A 100 5.61 -1.51 -5.94
CA PHE A 100 6.04 -0.71 -7.07
C PHE A 100 6.99 0.39 -6.62
N GLU A 101 7.80 0.87 -7.55
CA GLU A 101 8.65 2.02 -7.34
C GLU A 101 8.10 3.23 -8.09
N ARG A 102 8.41 4.42 -7.57
CA ARG A 102 7.99 5.71 -8.08
C ARG A 102 9.21 6.61 -8.18
N GLY A 103 9.42 7.13 -9.38
CA GLY A 103 10.44 8.14 -9.62
C GLY A 103 9.98 9.55 -9.25
N GLY A 104 10.92 10.48 -9.35
CA GLY A 104 10.73 11.89 -9.00
C GLY A 104 11.98 12.45 -8.34
N ILE A 105 11.81 13.49 -7.50
CA ILE A 105 12.92 14.10 -6.73
C ILE A 105 13.60 13.05 -5.85
N ALA A 106 12.79 12.19 -5.23
CA ALA A 106 13.25 11.00 -4.54
C ALA A 106 12.72 9.75 -5.25
N HIS A 107 13.59 8.76 -5.43
CA HIS A 107 13.18 7.44 -5.84
C HIS A 107 12.64 6.68 -4.62
N THR A 108 11.36 6.28 -4.67
CA THR A 108 10.64 5.71 -3.53
C THR A 108 9.94 4.42 -3.89
N TRP A 109 9.78 3.53 -2.92
CA TRP A 109 9.04 2.28 -3.10
C TRP A 109 7.79 2.30 -2.25
N HIS A 110 6.74 1.71 -2.80
CA HIS A 110 5.40 1.71 -2.24
C HIS A 110 4.80 0.33 -2.34
N VAL A 111 3.96 0.00 -1.37
CA VAL A 111 3.13 -1.19 -1.40
C VAL A 111 1.67 -0.77 -1.26
N ALA A 112 0.79 -1.43 -2.01
CA ALA A 112 -0.65 -1.27 -1.93
C ALA A 112 -1.31 -2.63 -1.81
N LEU A 113 -2.32 -2.72 -0.93
CA LEU A 113 -3.18 -3.88 -0.81
C LEU A 113 -4.58 -3.53 -1.30
N PHE A 114 -5.11 -4.40 -2.15
CA PHE A 114 -6.47 -4.33 -2.64
C PHE A 114 -7.21 -5.60 -2.25
N HIS A 115 -8.43 -5.43 -1.76
CA HIS A 115 -9.41 -6.50 -1.70
C HIS A 115 -10.22 -6.47 -3.00
N TRP A 116 -10.06 -7.49 -3.84
CA TRP A 116 -10.67 -7.59 -5.14
C TRP A 116 -11.68 -8.75 -5.14
N THR A 117 -12.92 -8.45 -5.48
CA THR A 117 -13.99 -9.43 -5.59
C THR A 117 -14.71 -9.24 -6.93
N PRO A 118 -15.50 -10.23 -7.40
CA PRO A 118 -16.35 -10.04 -8.57
C PRO A 118 -17.32 -8.87 -8.45
N ALA A 119 -17.72 -8.49 -7.23
CA ALA A 119 -18.62 -7.36 -6.98
C ALA A 119 -17.92 -5.99 -7.04
N GLY A 120 -16.60 -5.96 -6.94
CA GLY A 120 -15.82 -4.73 -6.95
C GLY A 120 -14.47 -4.87 -6.26
N THR A 121 -13.61 -3.88 -6.49
CA THR A 121 -12.30 -3.78 -5.84
C THR A 121 -12.28 -2.61 -4.87
N ARG A 122 -11.73 -2.84 -3.68
CA ARG A 122 -11.55 -1.86 -2.62
C ARG A 122 -10.07 -1.71 -2.32
N PHE A 123 -9.60 -0.46 -2.30
CA PHE A 123 -8.30 -0.12 -1.74
C PHE A 123 -8.36 -0.24 -0.21
N GLU A 124 -7.48 -1.06 0.37
CA GLU A 124 -7.50 -1.30 1.82
C GLU A 124 -6.40 -0.53 2.53
N TRP A 125 -5.21 -0.50 1.94
CA TRP A 125 -4.03 -0.02 2.64
C TRP A 125 -2.88 0.28 1.68
N SER A 126 -2.04 1.25 2.05
CA SER A 126 -0.74 1.45 1.41
C SER A 126 0.34 1.88 2.40
N ALA A 127 1.59 1.67 2.01
CA ALA A 127 2.75 2.13 2.74
C ALA A 127 3.90 2.48 1.82
N THR A 128 4.77 3.37 2.28
CA THR A 128 6.15 3.44 1.79
C THR A 128 6.91 2.22 2.28
N ALA A 129 7.75 1.66 1.43
CA ALA A 129 8.54 0.47 1.72
C ALA A 129 10.04 0.70 1.41
N PRO A 130 10.94 -0.10 2.01
CA PRO A 130 12.33 -0.15 1.58
C PRO A 130 12.44 -0.54 0.10
N GLY A 131 13.46 -0.02 -0.58
CA GLY A 131 13.85 -0.50 -1.91
C GLY A 131 14.59 -1.82 -1.85
N GLY A 132 14.78 -2.44 -3.02
CA GLY A 132 15.60 -3.65 -3.17
C GLY A 132 14.91 -4.97 -2.78
N ILE A 133 13.60 -4.94 -2.48
CA ILE A 133 12.83 -6.16 -2.24
C ILE A 133 12.41 -6.74 -3.60
N ALA A 134 12.87 -7.94 -3.92
CA ALA A 134 12.65 -8.52 -5.24
C ALA A 134 11.37 -9.36 -5.34
N THR A 135 10.89 -9.93 -4.23
CA THR A 135 9.79 -10.91 -4.24
C THR A 135 8.62 -10.44 -3.40
N ILE A 136 7.40 -10.82 -3.80
CA ILE A 136 6.20 -10.48 -3.03
C ILE A 136 6.16 -11.17 -1.67
N ASP A 137 6.78 -12.34 -1.53
CA ASP A 137 6.88 -13.03 -0.24
C ASP A 137 7.78 -12.26 0.74
N ASP A 138 8.86 -11.65 0.25
CA ASP A 138 9.73 -10.81 1.09
C ASP A 138 9.06 -9.47 1.44
N VAL A 139 8.27 -8.89 0.53
CA VAL A 139 7.41 -7.72 0.85
C VAL A 139 6.44 -8.09 1.98
N ARG A 140 5.76 -9.23 1.85
CA ARG A 140 4.84 -9.75 2.87
C ARG A 140 5.57 -9.95 4.21
N LYS A 141 6.73 -10.60 4.24
CA LYS A 141 7.55 -10.75 5.46
C LYS A 141 7.92 -9.41 6.08
N ALA A 142 8.27 -8.42 5.28
CA ALA A 142 8.62 -7.07 5.74
C ALA A 142 7.41 -6.32 6.33
N ILE A 143 6.21 -6.54 5.81
CA ILE A 143 4.96 -6.02 6.39
C ILE A 143 4.70 -6.72 7.73
N LEU A 144 4.79 -8.05 7.78
CA LEU A 144 4.54 -8.86 8.99
C LEU A 144 5.55 -8.59 10.11
N SER A 145 6.79 -8.24 9.79
CA SER A 145 7.81 -7.86 10.78
C SER A 145 7.66 -6.42 11.28
N GLY A 146 6.76 -5.63 10.68
CA GLY A 146 6.57 -4.21 10.99
C GLY A 146 7.65 -3.29 10.41
N ALA A 147 8.52 -3.80 9.52
CA ALA A 147 9.50 -3.00 8.79
C ALA A 147 8.83 -2.05 7.76
N ILE A 148 7.64 -2.42 7.29
CA ILE A 148 6.78 -1.57 6.47
C ILE A 148 5.57 -1.14 7.31
N LYS A 149 5.45 0.16 7.58
CA LYS A 149 4.33 0.75 8.32
C LYS A 149 3.57 1.69 7.39
N GLY A 150 2.30 1.40 7.18
CA GLY A 150 1.49 2.15 6.23
C GLY A 150 0.66 3.26 6.85
N ARG A 151 0.05 4.02 5.94
CA ARG A 151 -0.94 5.04 6.23
C ARG A 151 -2.28 4.52 5.72
N GLN A 152 -3.30 4.56 6.58
CA GLN A 152 -4.67 4.26 6.21
C GLN A 152 -5.23 5.41 5.36
N PRO A 153 -6.05 5.16 4.31
CA PRO A 153 -6.79 6.22 3.63
C PRO A 153 -7.70 6.98 4.59
#